data_AF-A0A356S7K1-F1
#
_entry.id   AF-A0A356S7K1-F1
#
_cell.length_a   1.000
_cell.length_b   1.000
_cell.length_c   1.000
_cell.angle_alpha   90.00
_cell.angle_beta   90.00
_cell.angle_gamma   90.00
#
_symmetry.space_group_name_H-M   'P 1'
#
loop_
_entity.id
_entity.type
_entity.pdbx_description
1 polymer ?
#
loop_
_entity_poly.entity_id
_entity_poly.type
_entity_poly.pdbx_seq_one_letter_code
_entity_poly.pdbx_strand_id
1 'polypeptide(L)'
;MGCARGYKRIANACDLVAVPENAYLDASGTDWQCQRGYLKQREDCEAIRVPEHAYLIEAQYGRGWDCDRGYRPDRSNGRNQ
;
A
#
# COMPACT_ATOMS: atom_id res chain seq x y z
N MET A 1 -23.96 8.82 14.95
CA MET A 1 -22.70 9.57 15.00
C MET A 1 -21.60 8.68 14.44
N GLY A 2 -20.82 9.18 13.48
CA GLY A 2 -19.67 8.47 12.95
C GLY A 2 -18.44 8.64 13.85
N CYS A 3 -17.41 7.83 13.64
CA CYS A 3 -16.11 8.05 14.27
C CYS A 3 -15.43 9.30 13.69
N ALA A 4 -14.57 9.94 14.49
CA ALA A 4 -13.74 11.04 14.00
C ALA A 4 -12.74 10.55 12.95
N ARG A 5 -12.22 11.46 12.12
CA ARG A 5 -11.15 11.15 11.16
C ARG A 5 -9.93 10.59 11.91
N GLY A 6 -9.37 9.49 11.41
CA GLY A 6 -8.32 8.73 12.09
C GLY A 6 -8.82 7.62 13.01
N TYR A 7 -10.14 7.39 13.06
CA TYR A 7 -10.75 6.32 13.84
C TYR A 7 -11.66 5.47 12.97
N LYS A 8 -11.55 4.14 13.09
CA LYS A 8 -12.42 3.18 12.42
C LYS A 8 -13.43 2.61 13.41
N ARG A 9 -14.67 2.41 12.96
CA ARG A 9 -15.71 1.83 13.80
C ARG A 9 -15.51 0.32 13.88
N ILE A 10 -15.21 -0.18 15.06
CA ILE A 10 -15.16 -1.62 15.35
C ILE A 10 -16.27 -1.93 16.36
N ALA A 11 -17.25 -2.74 15.94
CA ALA A 11 -18.47 -3.00 16.69
C ALA A 11 -19.16 -1.69 17.15
N ASN A 12 -19.17 -1.44 18.47
CA ASN A 12 -19.80 -0.27 19.09
C ASN A 12 -18.79 0.81 19.53
N ALA A 13 -17.51 0.69 19.13
CA ALA A 13 -16.44 1.60 19.53
C ALA A 13 -15.73 2.22 18.31
N CYS A 14 -15.02 3.32 18.55
CA CYS A 14 -14.14 3.97 17.59
C CYS A 14 -12.70 3.68 17.99
N ASP A 15 -12.04 2.82 17.22
CA ASP A 15 -10.64 2.47 17.45
C ASP A 15 -9.72 3.31 16.58
N LEU A 16 -8.56 3.66 17.12
CA LEU A 16 -7.56 4.43 16.40
C LEU A 16 -7.10 3.66 15.15
N VAL A 17 -7.07 4.35 14.01
CA VAL A 17 -6.40 3.85 12.81
C VAL A 17 -4.91 4.05 13.01
N ALA A 18 -4.19 2.96 13.32
CA ALA A 18 -2.73 2.97 13.32
C ALA A 18 -2.23 3.21 11.88
N VAL A 19 -1.57 4.34 11.66
CA VAL A 19 -0.96 4.70 10.38
C VAL A 19 0.54 4.45 10.49
N PRO A 20 1.10 3.45 9.79
CA PRO A 20 2.52 3.12 9.87
C PRO A 20 3.39 4.17 9.14
N GLU A 21 4.71 4.01 9.21
CA GLU A 21 5.63 4.82 8.41
C GLU A 21 5.35 4.63 6.91
N ASN A 22 5.56 5.68 6.12
CA ASN A 22 5.31 5.68 4.68
C ASN A 22 3.84 5.43 4.30
N ALA A 23 2.91 5.71 5.21
CA ALA A 23 1.46 5.66 4.97
C ALA A 23 0.78 7.01 5.28
N TYR A 24 -0.46 7.14 4.80
CA TYR A 24 -1.33 8.27 5.10
C TYR A 24 -2.78 7.82 5.23
N LEU A 25 -3.59 8.55 6.00
CA LEU A 25 -5.03 8.29 6.08
C LEU A 25 -5.68 8.49 4.70
N ASP A 26 -6.51 7.54 4.31
CA ASP A 26 -7.26 7.63 3.08
C ASP A 26 -8.29 8.79 3.10
N ALA A 27 -8.99 8.98 1.99
CA ALA A 27 -10.01 10.02 1.90
C ALA A 27 -11.19 9.80 2.86
N SER A 28 -11.50 8.54 3.21
CA SER A 28 -12.55 8.22 4.20
C SER A 28 -12.12 8.57 5.63
N GLY A 29 -10.82 8.58 5.91
CA GLY A 29 -10.28 8.80 7.24
C GLY A 29 -10.47 7.62 8.18
N THR A 30 -10.92 6.47 7.67
CA THR A 30 -11.18 5.25 8.44
C THR A 30 -10.24 4.10 8.09
N ASP A 31 -9.38 4.29 7.08
CA ASP A 31 -8.30 3.39 6.72
C ASP A 31 -7.06 4.20 6.32
N TRP A 32 -5.97 3.51 5.99
CA TRP A 32 -4.73 4.10 5.51
C TRP A 32 -4.30 3.47 4.19
N GLN A 33 -3.55 4.26 3.42
CA GLN A 33 -2.95 3.88 2.16
C GLN A 33 -1.46 4.18 2.21
N CYS A 34 -0.67 3.37 1.49
CA CYS A 34 0.76 3.60 1.38
C CYS A 34 1.05 4.79 0.47
N GLN A 35 2.11 5.53 0.80
CA GLN A 35 2.67 6.55 -0.06
C GLN A 35 3.11 5.95 -1.41
N ARG A 36 3.18 6.80 -2.43
CA ARG A 36 3.66 6.39 -3.75
C ARG A 36 5.06 5.78 -3.63
N GLY A 37 5.26 4.59 -4.22
CA GLY A 37 6.52 3.85 -4.09
C GLY A 37 6.52 2.81 -2.97
N TYR A 38 5.40 2.64 -2.25
CA TYR A 38 5.25 1.63 -1.20
C TYR A 38 4.01 0.76 -1.42
N LEU A 39 4.07 -0.50 -0.98
CA LEU A 39 2.95 -1.46 -1.02
C LEU A 39 2.47 -1.81 0.38
N LYS A 40 1.15 -1.97 0.52
CA LYS A 40 0.49 -2.33 1.79
C LYS A 40 0.79 -3.79 2.12
N GLN A 41 1.51 -4.01 3.21
CA GLN A 41 1.92 -5.31 3.73
C GLN A 41 1.41 -5.48 5.17
N ARG A 42 0.24 -6.12 5.31
CA ARG A 42 -0.49 -6.33 6.58
C ARG A 42 -0.67 -5.07 7.43
N GLU A 43 0.36 -4.69 8.19
CA GLU A 43 0.37 -3.59 9.15
C GLU A 43 1.35 -2.47 8.77
N ASP A 44 2.11 -2.62 7.68
CA ASP A 44 3.15 -1.69 7.26
C ASP A 44 3.10 -1.38 5.76
N CYS A 45 3.88 -0.37 5.37
CA CYS A 45 4.14 -0.02 3.97
C CYS A 45 5.57 -0.38 3.60
N GLU A 46 5.73 -1.38 2.73
CA GLU A 46 7.05 -1.82 2.28
C GLU A 46 7.44 -1.11 0.98
N ALA A 47 8.69 -0.63 0.90
CA ALA A 47 9.20 0.04 -0.28
C ALA A 47 9.22 -0.91 -1.49
N ILE A 48 8.67 -0.44 -2.60
CA ILE A 48 8.67 -1.18 -3.87
C ILE A 48 10.09 -1.21 -4.41
N ARG A 49 10.67 -2.41 -4.49
CA ARG A 49 11.93 -2.63 -5.22
C ARG A 49 11.63 -2.71 -6.71
N VAL A 50 11.94 -1.64 -7.43
CA VAL A 50 11.83 -1.57 -8.88
C VAL A 50 13.06 -2.22 -9.50
N PRO A 51 12.92 -3.31 -10.28
CA PRO A 51 14.04 -3.91 -10.98
C PRO A 51 14.60 -3.00 -12.09
N GLU A 52 15.79 -3.34 -12.60
CA GLU A 52 16.29 -2.74 -13.84
C GLU A 52 15.31 -3.05 -15.00
N HIS A 53 15.12 -2.08 -15.89
CA HIS A 53 14.13 -2.11 -16.97
C HIS A 53 12.65 -2.17 -16.52
N ALA A 54 12.36 -1.55 -15.38
CA ALA A 54 11.00 -1.37 -14.86
C ALA A 54 10.79 0.05 -14.30
N TYR A 55 9.53 0.46 -14.20
CA TYR A 55 9.13 1.76 -13.66
C TYR A 55 7.98 1.64 -12.66
N LEU A 56 7.93 2.56 -11.69
CA LEU A 56 6.84 2.63 -10.72
C LEU A 56 5.52 2.99 -11.41
N ILE A 57 4.48 2.26 -11.06
CA ILE A 57 3.10 2.58 -11.42
C ILE A 57 2.33 3.01 -10.19
N GLU A 58 1.27 3.80 -10.37
CA GLU A 58 0.30 4.02 -9.31
C GLU A 58 -0.58 2.78 -9.18
N ALA A 59 -0.16 1.86 -8.31
CA ALA A 59 -0.94 0.67 -8.00
C ALA A 59 -1.08 0.54 -6.49
N GLN A 60 -2.31 0.38 -6.03
CA GLN A 60 -2.63 0.09 -4.63
C GLN A 60 -2.39 -1.38 -4.28
N TYR A 61 -2.25 -2.25 -5.29
CA TYR A 61 -2.10 -3.69 -5.16
C TYR A 61 -1.18 -4.24 -6.24
N GLY A 62 -0.67 -5.46 -6.04
CA GLY A 62 0.22 -6.13 -7.00
C GLY A 62 1.68 -5.73 -6.81
N ARG A 63 2.44 -5.63 -7.91
CA ARG A 63 3.89 -5.41 -7.88
C ARG A 63 4.29 -3.95 -7.62
N GLY A 64 3.39 -3.01 -7.88
CA GLY A 64 3.70 -1.57 -7.76
C GLY A 64 4.64 -1.03 -8.85
N TRP A 65 5.06 -1.87 -9.80
CA TRP A 65 5.87 -1.51 -10.96
C TRP A 65 5.45 -2.30 -12.19
N ASP A 66 5.74 -1.74 -13.35
CA ASP A 66 5.60 -2.40 -14.64
C ASP A 66 6.90 -2.39 -15.44
N CYS A 67 6.98 -3.27 -16.42
CA CYS A 67 8.18 -3.42 -17.25
C CYS A 67 8.25 -2.32 -18.30
N ASP A 68 9.47 -1.88 -18.61
CA ASP A 68 9.73 -1.07 -19.79
C ASP A 68 9.27 -1.81 -21.05
N ARG A 69 8.99 -1.02 -22.09
CA ARG A 69 8.55 -1.57 -23.38
C ARG A 69 9.59 -2.54 -23.94
N GLY A 70 9.18 -3.79 -24.15
CA GLY A 70 10.04 -4.86 -24.66
C GLY A 70 10.60 -5.79 -23.58
N TYR A 71 10.42 -5.46 -22.30
CA TYR A 71 10.79 -6.30 -21.16
C TYR A 71 9.59 -7.06 -20.60
N ARG A 72 9.86 -8.13 -19.85
CA ARG A 72 8.84 -8.97 -19.21
C ARG A 72 9.22 -9.22 -17.77
N PRO A 73 8.23 -9.35 -16.86
CA PRO A 73 8.51 -9.64 -15.48
C PRO A 73 9.13 -11.04 -15.41
N ASP A 74 10.30 -11.11 -14.78
CA ASP A 74 10.91 -12.40 -14.53
C ASP A 74 10.02 -13.20 -13.55
N ARG A 75 9.72 -14.45 -13.91
CA ARG A 75 8.81 -15.29 -13.12
C ARG A 75 9.39 -15.75 -11.79
N SER A 76 10.67 -15.47 -11.51
CA SER A 76 11.32 -15.86 -10.25
C SER A 76 11.01 -14.96 -9.07
N ASN A 77 10.43 -13.77 -9.24
CA ASN A 77 10.05 -12.90 -8.13
C ASN A 77 8.54 -12.91 -7.86
N GLY A 78 7.95 -14.12 -7.92
CA GLY A 78 6.61 -14.38 -7.43
C GLY A 78 6.67 -14.83 -5.99
N ARG A 79 6.42 -13.88 -5.07
CA ARG A 79 6.17 -14.09 -3.63
C ARG A 79 7.43 -14.31 -2.79
N ASN A 80 7.70 -13.37 -1.89
CA ASN A 80 8.32 -13.74 -0.62
C ASN A 80 7.27 -13.57 0.47
N GLN A 81 6.70 -14.72 0.86
CA GLN A 81 6.24 -15.11 2.19
C GLN A 81 5.32 -14.16 2.99
#